data_AF-A0A8K0P5U1-F1
#
_entry.id   AF-A0A8K0P5U1-F1
#
_cell.length_a   1.000
_cell.length_b   1.000
_cell.length_c   1.000
_cell.angle_alpha   90.00
_cell.angle_beta   90.00
_cell.angle_gamma   90.00
#
_symmetry.space_group_name_H-M   'P 1'
#
loop_
_entity.id
_entity.type
_entity.pdbx_description
1 polymer ?
#
loop_
_entity_poly.entity_id
_entity_poly.type
_entity_poly.pdbx_seq_one_letter_code
_entity_poly.pdbx_strand_id
1 'polypeptide(L)' 'SGKYFADFEIPADMVHLWQYMYHMYQLDAFTQSCPADQDIINHYKLQQVGGMKMKKHEELETPTFTTSIPIEVSMD' A
#
# COMPACT_ATOMS: atom_id res chain seq x y z
N SER A 1 3.42 -0.30 1.89
CA SER A 1 4.82 0.00 1.46
C SER A 1 5.56 0.93 2.42
N GLY A 2 5.02 2.07 2.85
CA GLY A 2 5.69 2.97 3.81
C GLY A 2 6.11 2.29 5.12
N LYS A 3 5.17 1.54 5.73
CA LYS A 3 5.45 0.73 6.93
C LYS A 3 6.53 -0.32 6.71
N TYR A 4 6.52 -0.98 5.55
CA TYR A 4 7.45 -2.08 5.25
C TYR A 4 8.91 -1.63 5.16
N PHE A 5 9.18 -0.46 4.55
CA PHE A 5 10.55 -0.01 4.30
C PHE A 5 11.08 0.99 5.32
N ALA A 6 10.20 1.73 6.00
CA ALA A 6 10.61 2.85 6.85
C ALA A 6 9.79 2.97 8.15
N ASP A 7 8.98 1.95 8.48
CA ASP A 7 8.00 1.99 9.59
C ASP A 7 7.15 3.26 9.61
N PHE A 8 6.88 3.78 8.41
CA PHE A 8 6.15 5.03 8.22
C PHE A 8 4.67 4.76 7.97
N GLU A 9 3.82 5.43 8.72
CA GLU A 9 2.37 5.48 8.52
C GLU A 9 1.95 6.93 8.28
N ILE A 10 0.94 7.12 7.40
CA ILE A 10 0.37 8.45 7.18
C ILE A 10 -0.32 8.89 8.47
N PRO A 11 -0.04 10.09 9.00
CA PRO A 11 -0.66 10.58 10.23
C PRO A 11 -2.20 10.57 10.15
N ALA A 12 -2.86 10.13 11.22
CA ALA A 12 -4.33 10.00 11.27
C ALA A 12 -5.06 11.36 11.22
N ASP A 13 -4.39 12.43 11.66
CA ASP A 13 -4.90 13.81 11.65
C ASP A 13 -4.95 14.44 10.25
N MET A 14 -4.35 13.82 9.23
CA MET A 14 -4.49 14.21 7.83
C MET A 14 -5.85 13.79 7.24
N VAL A 15 -6.94 14.24 7.87
CA VAL A 15 -8.32 13.78 7.62
C VAL A 15 -8.75 13.89 6.15
N HIS A 16 -8.42 15.00 5.48
CA HIS A 16 -8.79 15.20 4.07
C HIS A 16 -8.02 14.26 3.12
N LEU A 17 -6.78 13.90 3.47
CA LEU A 17 -6.00 12.93 2.70
C LEU A 17 -6.58 11.53 2.86
N TRP A 18 -6.94 11.15 4.09
CA TRP A 18 -7.62 9.87 4.35
C TRP A 18 -8.99 9.79 3.67
N GLN A 19 -9.75 10.89 3.63
CA GLN A 19 -10.99 10.99 2.87
C GLN A 19 -10.77 10.77 1.37
N TYR A 20 -9.75 11.41 0.80
CA TYR A 20 -9.37 11.19 -0.59
C TYR A 20 -9.01 9.71 -0.85
N MET A 21 -8.20 9.10 0.01
CA MET A 21 -7.80 7.70 -0.13
C MET A 21 -8.97 6.73 -0.01
N TYR A 22 -9.93 6.99 0.88
CA TYR A 22 -11.15 6.20 0.99
C TYR A 22 -11.95 6.18 -0.32
N HIS A 23 -12.21 7.36 -0.91
CA HIS A 23 -12.91 7.44 -2.19
C HIS A 23 -12.11 6.81 -3.33
N MET A 24 -10.78 6.97 -3.31
CA MET A 24 -9.88 6.30 -4.24
C MET A 24 -10.05 4.77 -4.19
N TYR A 25 -10.17 4.18 -2.99
CA TYR A 25 -10.39 2.74 -2.83
C TYR A 25 -11.78 2.24 -3.26
N GLN A 26 -12.75 3.14 -3.46
CA GLN A 26 -14.07 2.81 -4.00
C GLN A 26 -14.17 2.99 -5.52
N LEU A 27 -13.15 3.57 -6.15
CA LEU A 27 -13.17 3.89 -7.56
C LEU A 27 -12.73 2.69 -8.41
N ASP A 28 -13.58 2.22 -9.32
CA ASP A 28 -13.26 1.09 -10.22
C ASP A 28 -12.00 1.31 -11.03
N ALA A 29 -11.79 2.54 -11.53
CA ALA A 29 -10.58 2.88 -12.28
C ALA A 29 -9.31 2.67 -11.44
N PHE A 30 -9.39 2.89 -10.13
CA PHE A 30 -8.28 2.65 -9.22
C PHE A 30 -8.17 1.17 -8.87
N THR A 31 -9.25 0.50 -8.46
CA THR A 31 -9.21 -0.90 -8.02
C THR A 31 -8.83 -1.86 -9.15
N GLN A 32 -9.13 -1.53 -10.41
CA GLN A 32 -8.73 -2.33 -11.58
C GLN A 32 -7.30 -2.07 -12.05
N SER A 33 -6.69 -0.93 -11.69
CA SER A 33 -5.33 -0.57 -12.10
C SER A 33 -4.30 -0.68 -10.98
N CYS A 34 -4.73 -0.72 -9.72
CA CYS A 34 -3.85 -0.82 -8.57
C CYS A 34 -3.19 -2.21 -8.54
N PRO A 35 -1.85 -2.29 -8.53
CA PRO A 35 -1.14 -3.56 -8.40
C PRO A 35 -1.25 -4.10 -6.96
N ALA A 36 -0.97 -5.40 -6.78
CA ALA A 36 -0.96 -6.01 -5.45
C ALA A 36 0.15 -5.44 -4.57
N ASP A 37 -0.03 -5.50 -3.25
CA ASP A 37 0.93 -4.99 -2.27
C ASP A 37 2.33 -5.58 -2.47
N GLN A 38 2.40 -6.88 -2.81
CA GLN A 38 3.62 -7.63 -3.07
C GLN A 38 4.36 -7.10 -4.29
N ASP A 39 3.66 -6.73 -5.36
CA ASP A 39 4.27 -6.17 -6.57
C ASP A 39 4.85 -4.77 -6.30
N ILE A 40 4.16 -3.95 -5.51
CA ILE A 40 4.65 -2.65 -5.07
C ILE A 40 5.92 -2.81 -4.24
N ILE A 41 5.92 -3.72 -3.25
CA ILE A 41 7.10 -4.00 -2.42
C ILE A 41 8.28 -4.49 -3.27
N ASN A 42 8.04 -5.45 -4.16
CA ASN A 42 9.07 -5.99 -5.04
C ASN A 42 9.67 -4.90 -5.95
N HIS A 43 8.82 -4.05 -6.52
CA HIS A 43 9.26 -2.94 -7.37
C HIS A 43 10.28 -2.03 -6.66
N TYR A 44 10.03 -1.67 -5.40
CA TYR A 44 10.97 -0.86 -4.63
C TYR A 44 12.23 -1.63 -4.21
N LYS A 45 12.13 -2.93 -3.89
CA LYS A 45 13.31 -3.76 -3.58
C LYS A 45 14.30 -3.86 -4.74
N LEU A 46 13.79 -3.96 -5.96
CA LEU A 46 14.59 -3.99 -7.18
C LEU A 46 15.30 -2.66 -7.45
N GLN A 47 14.71 -1.53 -7.04
CA GLN A 47 15.29 -0.19 -7.23
C GLN A 47 16.34 0.19 -6.18
N GLN A 48 16.37 -0.47 -5.01
CA GLN A 48 17.38 -0.18 -3.99
C GLN A 48 18.79 -0.50 -4.50
N VAL A 49 19.77 0.32 -4.11
CA VAL A 49 21.17 0.19 -4.54
C VAL A 49 21.68 -1.21 -4.20
N GLY A 50 22.02 -1.99 -5.22
CA GLY A 50 22.48 -3.38 -5.09
C GLY A 50 21.42 -4.45 -5.39
N GLY A 51 20.17 -4.07 -5.68
CA GLY A 51 19.09 -4.97 -6.10
C GLY A 51 18.79 -6.06 -5.07
N MET A 52 17.94 -5.77 -4.09
CA MET A 52 17.59 -6.74 -3.06
C MET A 52 16.77 -7.88 -3.68
N LYS A 53 17.37 -9.09 -3.80
CA LYS A 53 16.67 -10.25 -4.35
C LYS A 53 15.55 -10.71 -3.41
N MET A 54 14.37 -10.92 -3.98
CA MET A 54 13.25 -11.55 -3.29
C MET A 54 13.64 -12.96 -2.82
N LYS A 55 13.16 -13.35 -1.64
CA LYS A 55 13.26 -14.73 -1.19
C LYS A 55 12.16 -15.53 -1.88
N LYS A 56 12.42 -16.76 -2.28
CA LYS A 56 11.45 -17.66 -2.96
C LYS A 56 10.10 -17.81 -2.23
N HIS A 57 10.08 -17.61 -0.92
CA HIS A 57 8.85 -17.60 -0.12
C HIS A 57 7.93 -16.42 -0.48
N GLU A 58 8.52 -15.23 -0.70
CA GLU A 58 7.80 -13.99 -0.98
C GLU A 58 7.17 -13.98 -2.38
N GLU A 59 7.79 -14.69 -3.33
CA GLU A 59 7.25 -14.88 -4.70
C GLU A 59 5.99 -15.77 -4.74
N LEU A 60 5.76 -16.54 -3.68
CA LEU A 60 4.61 -17.47 -3.57
C LEU A 60 3.51 -16.92 -2.66
N GLU A 61 3.64 -15.68 -2.17
CA GLU A 61 2.61 -15.05 -1.35
C GLU A 61 1.36 -14.77 -2.20
N THR A 62 0.19 -14.95 -1.58
CA THR A 62 -1.08 -14.63 -2.24
C THR A 62 -1.20 -13.12 -2.39
N PRO A 63 -1.58 -12.60 -3.56
CA PRO A 63 -1.76 -11.16 -3.76
C PRO A 63 -2.74 -10.56 -2.75
N THR A 64 -2.33 -9.49 -2.08
CA THR A 64 -3.18 -8.69 -1.19
C THR A 64 -3.28 -7.26 -1.67
N PHE A 65 -4.36 -6.57 -1.28
CA PHE A 65 -4.58 -5.17 -1.58
C PHE A 65 -4.93 -4.44 -0.28
N THR A 66 -4.00 -3.62 0.21
CA THR A 66 -4.22 -2.85 1.44
C THR A 66 -5.07 -1.61 1.13
N THR A 67 -6.34 -1.65 1.55
CA THR A 67 -7.33 -0.57 1.35
C THR A 67 -7.94 -0.07 2.67
N SER A 68 -7.34 -0.43 3.81
CA SER A 68 -7.84 -0.03 5.14
C SER A 68 -7.63 1.46 5.42
N ILE A 69 -8.65 2.10 6.00
CA ILE A 69 -8.61 3.48 6.52
C ILE A 69 -8.63 3.43 8.06
N PRO A 70 -7.89 4.29 8.78
CA PRO A 70 -7.93 4.33 10.24
C PRO A 70 -9.35 4.60 10.77
N ILE A 71 -9.76 3.84 11.79
CA ILE A 71 -11.10 3.91 12.41
C ILE A 71 -11.40 5.31 12.97
N GLU A 72 -10.36 6.05 13.39
CA GLU A 72 -10.47 7.40 13.97
C GLU A 72 -10.93 8.45 12.94
N VAL A 73 -10.77 8.17 11.65
CA VAL A 73 -11.34 8.99 10.58
C VAL A 73 -12.80 8.56 10.39
N SER A 74 -13.65 8.88 11.37
CA SER A 74 -15.11 8.73 11.26
C SER A 74 -15.60 9.49 10.03
N MET A 75 -16.23 8.80 9.09
CA MET A 75 -16.96 9.44 8.00
C MET A 75 -18.44 9.42 8.35
N ASP A 76 -18.87 10.45 9.07
CA ASP A 76 -20.28 10.78 9.26
C ASP A 76 -20.86 11.46 8.02
#